data_AF-A0A6A4ZUE2-F1
#
_entry.id   AF-A0A6A4ZUE2-F1
#
_cell.length_a   1.000
_cell.length_b   1.000
_cell.length_c   1.000
_cell.angle_alpha   90.00
_cell.angle_beta   90.00
_cell.angle_gamma   90.00
#
_symmetry.space_group_name_H-M   'P 1'
#
loop_
_entity.id
_entity.type
_entity.pdbx_description
1 polymer ?
#
loop_
_entity_poly.entity_id
_entity_poly.type
_entity_poly.pdbx_seq_one_letter_code
_entity_poly.pdbx_strand_id
1 'polypeptide(L)'
;AVAGVPFVDVMNSMCDSTIPLTTMEWAEWGNPNELKYFAYMLQYSPYDNVKAQAYPNLLVTSGLFDPRVAYWEPTKWVAKLRDLKTDNNQVLLKMNLDAGHFSASDRYHFFKEKALRHSFVLDQLKCLEK
;
A
#
# COMPACT_ATOMS: atom_id res chain seq x y z
N ALA A 1 9.76 0.29 7.47
CA ALA A 1 9.16 1.12 6.41
C ALA A 1 7.71 1.45 6.77
N VAL A 2 7.18 2.56 6.26
CA VAL A 2 5.76 2.93 6.42
C VAL A 2 5.21 3.24 5.04
N ALA A 3 4.09 2.61 4.67
CA ALA A 3 3.40 2.80 3.39
C ALA A 3 1.95 3.22 3.66
N GLY A 4 1.58 4.45 3.29
CA GLY A 4 0.23 4.97 3.51
C GLY A 4 -0.57 5.01 2.21
N VAL A 5 -1.78 4.44 2.24
CA VAL A 5 -2.69 4.30 1.08
C VAL A 5 -1.93 3.94 -0.20
N PRO A 6 -1.11 2.86 -0.18
CA PRO A 6 -0.11 2.67 -1.21
C PRO A 6 -0.73 2.04 -2.47
N PHE A 7 -0.50 2.67 -3.62
CA PHE A 7 -0.80 2.11 -4.93
C PHE A 7 0.23 1.01 -5.24
N VAL A 8 -0.21 -0.26 -5.21
CA VAL A 8 0.71 -1.41 -5.22
C VAL A 8 0.27 -2.53 -6.16
N ASP A 9 -0.99 -2.53 -6.59
CA ASP A 9 -1.56 -3.54 -7.48
C ASP A 9 -1.59 -3.05 -8.94
N VAL A 10 -0.48 -2.46 -9.38
CA VAL A 10 -0.41 -1.62 -10.60
C VAL A 10 -0.95 -2.35 -11.83
N MET A 11 -0.55 -3.61 -12.05
CA MET A 11 -0.99 -4.34 -13.25
C MET A 11 -2.49 -4.61 -13.26
N ASN A 12 -3.05 -5.02 -12.12
CA ASN A 12 -4.47 -5.37 -12.04
C ASN A 12 -5.35 -4.13 -12.00
N SER A 13 -4.94 -3.07 -11.31
CA SER A 13 -5.69 -1.82 -11.27
C SER A 13 -5.67 -1.09 -12.62
N MET A 14 -4.49 -1.00 -13.26
CA MET A 14 -4.35 -0.22 -14.50
C MET A 14 -4.94 -0.91 -15.74
N CYS A 15 -5.16 -2.23 -15.71
CA CYS A 15 -5.82 -2.91 -16.83
C CYS A 15 -7.35 -2.75 -16.81
N ASP A 16 -7.95 -2.41 -15.66
CA ASP A 16 -9.40 -2.35 -15.48
C ASP A 16 -9.92 -0.90 -15.46
N SER A 17 -10.55 -0.50 -16.56
CA SER A 17 -11.15 0.84 -16.71
C SER A 17 -12.37 1.11 -15.81
N THR A 18 -12.90 0.11 -15.11
CA THR A 18 -14.04 0.28 -14.18
C THR A 18 -13.61 0.82 -12.82
N ILE A 19 -12.32 0.73 -12.49
CA ILE A 19 -11.75 1.28 -11.26
C ILE A 19 -11.58 2.80 -11.44
N PRO A 20 -12.02 3.62 -10.46
CA PRO A 20 -11.80 5.07 -10.50
C PRO A 20 -10.33 5.43 -10.76
N LEU A 21 -10.10 6.53 -11.47
CA LEU A 21 -8.79 7.06 -11.88
C LEU A 21 -8.04 6.29 -12.97
N THR A 22 -8.23 4.97 -13.15
CA THR A 22 -7.45 4.16 -14.10
C THR A 22 -7.30 4.77 -15.49
N THR A 23 -8.42 5.19 -16.10
CA THR A 23 -8.40 5.75 -17.48
C THR A 23 -7.66 7.09 -17.57
N MET A 24 -7.70 7.89 -16.50
CA MET A 24 -6.94 9.14 -16.39
C MET A 24 -5.45 8.85 -16.20
N GLU A 25 -5.12 7.85 -15.38
CA GLU A 25 -3.74 7.50 -15.04
C GLU A 25 -2.99 6.73 -16.14
N TRP A 26 -3.66 6.28 -17.21
CA TRP A 26 -2.97 5.77 -18.40
C TRP A 26 -2.01 6.80 -19.01
N ALA A 27 -2.29 8.10 -18.85
CA ALA A 27 -1.40 9.16 -19.29
C ALA A 27 -0.13 9.28 -18.42
N GLU A 28 -0.16 8.79 -17.19
CA GLU A 28 0.94 8.82 -16.23
C GLU A 28 1.80 7.55 -16.33
N TRP A 29 1.17 6.38 -16.15
CA TRP A 29 1.90 5.10 -16.06
C TRP A 29 1.97 4.34 -17.38
N GLY A 30 0.99 4.56 -18.26
CA GLY A 30 0.69 3.72 -19.42
C GLY A 30 -0.52 2.80 -19.22
N ASN A 31 -1.00 2.24 -20.32
CA ASN A 31 -2.11 1.29 -20.35
C ASN A 31 -1.57 -0.14 -20.51
N PRO A 32 -1.61 -1.00 -19.47
CA PRO A 32 -1.03 -2.35 -19.55
C PRO A 32 -1.83 -3.28 -20.48
N ASN A 33 -3.00 -2.88 -20.97
CA ASN A 33 -3.69 -3.60 -22.05
C ASN A 33 -2.95 -3.50 -23.40
N GLU A 34 -1.97 -2.61 -23.51
CA GLU A 34 -1.11 -2.47 -24.67
C GLU A 34 0.27 -3.09 -24.39
N LEU A 35 0.76 -3.92 -25.33
CA LEU A 35 2.05 -4.61 -25.20
C LEU A 35 3.23 -3.67 -24.93
N LYS A 36 3.15 -2.43 -25.45
CA LYS A 36 4.15 -1.38 -25.25
C LYS A 36 4.40 -1.09 -23.76
N TYR A 37 3.35 -1.11 -22.95
CA TYR A 37 3.43 -0.76 -21.52
C TYR A 37 3.49 -2.00 -20.63
N PHE A 38 2.81 -3.09 -21.01
CA PHE A 38 2.68 -4.30 -20.20
C PHE A 38 4.01 -4.78 -19.60
N ALA A 39 5.01 -5.03 -20.45
CA ALA A 39 6.29 -5.58 -20.01
C ALA A 39 7.07 -4.62 -19.11
N TYR A 40 6.93 -3.31 -19.30
CA TYR A 40 7.60 -2.30 -18.49
C TYR A 40 6.93 -2.14 -17.13
N MET A 41 5.60 -2.04 -17.11
CA MET A 41 4.81 -1.91 -15.88
C MET A 41 4.97 -3.14 -14.97
N LEU A 42 5.00 -4.34 -15.56
CA LEU A 42 5.14 -5.59 -14.81
C LEU A 42 6.48 -5.67 -14.06
N GLN A 43 7.54 -5.05 -14.57
CA GLN A 43 8.87 -5.10 -13.93
C GLN A 43 8.92 -4.41 -12.56
N TYR A 44 8.04 -3.42 -12.32
CA TYR A 44 8.08 -2.63 -11.08
C TYR A 44 6.82 -2.76 -10.23
N SER A 45 5.73 -3.32 -10.75
CA SER A 45 4.47 -3.49 -10.01
C SER A 45 4.73 -4.20 -8.66
N PRO A 46 4.50 -3.53 -7.50
CA PRO A 46 4.90 -4.07 -6.21
C PRO A 46 4.22 -5.39 -5.85
N TYR A 47 2.93 -5.55 -6.15
CA TYR A 47 2.19 -6.78 -5.90
C TYR A 47 2.71 -7.95 -6.72
N ASP A 48 3.01 -7.73 -8.00
CA ASP A 48 3.48 -8.77 -8.91
C ASP A 48 4.89 -9.25 -8.57
N ASN A 49 5.73 -8.35 -8.06
CA ASN A 49 7.15 -8.61 -7.75
C ASN A 49 7.41 -9.04 -6.30
N VAL A 50 6.39 -9.32 -5.49
CA VAL A 50 6.60 -9.98 -4.20
C VAL A 50 7.16 -11.38 -4.43
N LYS A 51 8.28 -11.69 -3.76
CA LYS A 51 9.01 -12.96 -3.91
C LYS A 51 9.54 -13.45 -2.57
N ALA A 52 9.99 -14.69 -2.52
CA ALA A 52 10.61 -15.26 -1.32
C ALA A 52 11.96 -14.58 -1.02
N GLN A 53 11.93 -13.64 -0.07
CA GLN A 53 13.09 -12.93 0.45
C GLN A 53 12.76 -12.31 1.81
N ALA A 54 13.78 -11.78 2.50
CA ALA A 54 13.58 -10.99 3.70
C ALA A 54 13.06 -9.58 3.34
N TYR A 55 12.03 -9.13 4.04
CA TYR A 55 11.46 -7.78 3.98
C TYR A 55 11.63 -7.07 5.32
N PRO A 56 11.69 -5.72 5.36
CA PRO A 56 11.78 -4.98 6.61
C PRO A 56 10.47 -5.03 7.39
N ASN A 57 10.50 -4.65 8.68
CA ASN A 57 9.29 -4.34 9.41
C ASN A 57 8.49 -3.25 8.66
N LEU A 58 7.21 -3.50 8.41
CA LEU A 58 6.37 -2.71 7.53
C LEU A 58 5.02 -2.41 8.18
N LEU A 59 4.69 -1.12 8.27
CA LEU A 59 3.34 -0.65 8.60
C LEU A 59 2.66 -0.13 7.34
N VAL A 60 1.54 -0.75 6.98
CA VAL A 60 0.67 -0.32 5.87
C VAL A 60 -0.60 0.29 6.43
N THR A 61 -0.99 1.47 5.94
CA THR A 61 -2.27 2.10 6.30
C THR A 61 -3.18 2.21 5.08
N SER A 62 -4.49 2.00 5.25
CA SER A 62 -5.48 2.16 4.17
C SER A 62 -6.85 2.55 4.76
N GLY A 63 -7.79 2.94 3.91
CA GLY A 63 -9.17 3.24 4.27
C GLY A 63 -10.14 2.42 3.43
N LEU A 64 -11.19 1.88 4.05
CA LEU A 64 -12.19 1.05 3.37
C LEU A 64 -12.91 1.79 2.25
N PHE A 65 -13.18 3.08 2.46
CA PHE A 65 -13.89 3.94 1.52
C PHE A 65 -12.97 4.86 0.73
N ASP A 66 -11.71 4.46 0.50
CA ASP A 66 -10.75 5.25 -0.25
C ASP A 66 -11.12 5.27 -1.75
N PRO A 67 -11.45 6.44 -2.32
CA PRO A 67 -11.88 6.53 -3.72
C PRO A 67 -10.72 6.64 -4.72
N ARG A 68 -9.46 6.65 -4.25
CA ARG A 68 -8.27 6.85 -5.08
C ARG A 68 -7.39 5.60 -5.13
N VAL A 69 -7.14 4.98 -3.98
CA VAL A 69 -6.40 3.72 -3.89
C VAL A 69 -7.31 2.73 -3.21
N ALA A 70 -7.79 1.76 -3.97
CA ALA A 70 -8.78 0.84 -3.47
C ALA A 70 -8.23 -0.02 -2.31
N TYR A 71 -9.03 -0.20 -1.26
CA TYR A 71 -8.60 -0.87 -0.02
C TYR A 71 -8.04 -2.28 -0.24
N TRP A 72 -8.46 -2.96 -1.31
CA TRP A 72 -8.01 -4.31 -1.62
C TRP A 72 -6.56 -4.36 -2.09
N GLU A 73 -6.01 -3.29 -2.68
CA GLU A 73 -4.61 -3.27 -3.13
C GLU A 73 -3.62 -3.51 -1.97
N PRO A 74 -3.59 -2.67 -0.91
CA PRO A 74 -2.73 -2.93 0.24
C PRO A 74 -3.11 -4.21 0.99
N THR A 75 -4.38 -4.62 0.95
CA THR A 75 -4.83 -5.85 1.60
C THR A 75 -4.23 -7.10 0.93
N LYS A 76 -4.35 -7.20 -0.40
CA LYS A 76 -3.73 -8.26 -1.21
C LYS A 76 -2.22 -8.26 -1.05
N TRP A 77 -1.60 -7.08 -1.10
CA TRP A 77 -0.16 -6.95 -0.99
C TRP A 77 0.38 -7.39 0.38
N VAL A 78 -0.25 -6.97 1.48
CA VAL A 78 0.13 -7.45 2.82
C VAL A 78 -0.06 -8.95 2.96
N ALA A 79 -1.15 -9.52 2.44
CA ALA A 79 -1.37 -10.96 2.48
C ALA A 79 -0.25 -11.72 1.75
N LYS A 80 0.06 -11.32 0.51
CA LYS A 80 1.13 -11.94 -0.30
C LYS A 80 2.53 -11.77 0.33
N LEU A 81 2.81 -10.61 0.93
CA LEU A 81 4.07 -10.39 1.67
C LEU A 81 4.20 -11.35 2.85
N ARG A 82 3.15 -11.53 3.65
CA ARG A 82 3.16 -12.44 4.81
C ARG A 82 3.34 -13.90 4.40
N ASP A 83 2.76 -14.28 3.26
CA ASP A 83 2.84 -15.64 2.72
C ASP A 83 4.25 -15.97 2.19
N LEU A 84 4.89 -15.03 1.48
CA LEU A 84 6.14 -15.30 0.77
C LEU A 84 7.41 -14.87 1.51
N LYS A 85 7.35 -13.92 2.45
CA LYS A 85 8.57 -13.42 3.11
C LYS A 85 9.28 -14.52 3.90
N THR A 86 10.61 -14.43 3.97
CA THR A 86 11.45 -15.45 4.63
C THR A 86 11.97 -15.03 6.01
N ASP A 87 11.70 -13.79 6.41
CA ASP A 87 12.07 -13.24 7.72
C ASP A 87 10.96 -13.43 8.77
N ASN A 88 11.24 -13.00 10.01
CA ASN A 88 10.28 -12.94 11.12
C ASN A 88 9.86 -11.50 11.48
N ASN A 89 10.13 -10.52 10.61
CA ASN A 89 9.73 -9.13 10.79
C ASN A 89 8.20 -8.98 10.68
N GLN A 90 7.68 -7.92 11.30
CA GLN A 90 6.27 -7.61 11.33
C GLN A 90 5.82 -6.92 10.04
N VAL A 91 4.71 -7.40 9.46
CA VAL A 91 3.99 -6.71 8.39
C VAL A 91 2.58 -6.43 8.88
N LEU A 92 2.29 -5.19 9.23
CA LEU A 92 1.04 -4.75 9.83
C LEU A 92 0.17 -4.03 8.79
N LEU A 93 -1.14 -4.31 8.81
CA LEU A 93 -2.14 -3.57 8.05
C LEU A 93 -3.07 -2.88 9.03
N LYS A 94 -3.10 -1.56 8.96
CA LYS A 94 -4.05 -0.72 9.68
C LYS A 94 -5.09 -0.20 8.69
N MET A 95 -6.23 -0.87 8.64
CA MET A 95 -7.38 -0.45 7.86
C MET A 95 -8.27 0.47 8.71
N ASN A 96 -8.58 1.66 8.20
CA ASN A 96 -9.67 2.48 8.74
C ASN A 96 -10.98 2.06 8.09
N LEU A 97 -11.89 1.45 8.85
CA LEU A 97 -13.14 0.93 8.33
C LEU A 97 -14.22 2.00 8.11
N ASP A 98 -14.00 3.23 8.61
CA ASP A 98 -14.96 4.33 8.56
C ASP A 98 -14.52 5.49 7.66
N ALA A 99 -13.32 5.41 7.07
CA ALA A 99 -12.74 6.52 6.29
C ALA A 99 -12.18 6.08 4.94
N GLY A 100 -11.97 7.08 4.07
CA GLY A 100 -11.27 6.91 2.80
C GLY A 100 -9.81 7.38 2.84
N HIS A 101 -9.34 7.96 1.74
CA HIS A 101 -7.91 8.19 1.50
C HIS A 101 -7.18 9.07 2.51
N PHE A 102 -7.84 10.14 2.98
CA PHE A 102 -7.21 11.09 3.90
C PHE A 102 -7.38 10.71 5.38
N SER A 103 -7.85 9.50 5.68
CA SER A 103 -8.36 9.13 7.01
C SER A 103 -9.53 10.05 7.44
N ALA A 104 -9.88 10.05 8.73
CA ALA A 104 -10.92 10.94 9.23
C ALA A 104 -10.48 12.42 9.14
N SER A 105 -11.43 13.31 8.82
CA SER A 105 -11.20 14.76 8.68
C SER A 105 -10.97 15.47 10.01
N ASP A 106 -11.22 14.82 11.13
CA ASP A 106 -10.97 15.37 12.46
C ASP A 106 -9.47 15.45 12.77
N ARG A 107 -9.05 16.58 13.34
CA ARG A 107 -7.65 16.86 13.67
C ARG A 107 -7.08 15.91 14.73
N TYR A 108 -7.89 15.47 15.70
CA TYR A 108 -7.41 14.58 16.75
C TYR A 108 -7.16 13.19 16.19
N HIS A 109 -8.05 12.71 15.32
CA HIS A 109 -7.83 11.47 14.58
C HIS A 109 -6.57 11.56 13.72
N PHE A 110 -6.38 12.65 12.97
CA PHE A 110 -5.15 12.87 12.20
C PHE A 110 -3.87 12.80 13.06
N PHE A 111 -3.87 13.42 14.24
CA PHE A 111 -2.74 13.33 15.17
C PHE A 111 -2.54 11.92 15.72
N LYS A 112 -3.62 11.18 16.00
CA LYS A 112 -3.54 9.77 16.42
C LYS A 112 -2.94 8.87 15.34
N GLU A 113 -3.32 9.07 14.08
CA GLU A 113 -2.73 8.38 12.92
C GLU A 113 -1.23 8.71 12.73
N LYS A 114 -0.85 9.96 12.96
CA LYS A 114 0.57 10.36 12.95
C LYS A 114 1.35 9.73 14.09
N ALA A 115 0.81 9.80 15.31
CA ALA A 115 1.42 9.22 16.50
C ALA A 115 1.70 7.72 16.29
N LEU A 116 0.72 6.96 15.80
CA LEU A 116 0.89 5.53 15.51
C LEU A 116 2.07 5.25 14.55
N ARG A 117 2.15 5.98 13.43
CA ARG A 117 3.23 5.82 12.45
C ARG A 117 4.59 6.16 13.06
N HIS A 118 4.69 7.23 13.83
CA HIS A 118 5.92 7.62 14.51
C HIS A 118 6.32 6.62 15.59
N SER A 119 5.39 6.19 16.44
CA SER A 119 5.64 5.16 17.46
C SER A 119 6.16 3.88 16.84
N PHE A 120 5.56 3.41 15.74
CA PHE A 120 6.06 2.24 15.02
C PHE A 120 7.51 2.45 14.54
N VAL A 121 7.81 3.55 13.88
CA VAL A 121 9.18 3.81 13.38
C VAL A 121 10.19 3.91 14.53
N LEU A 122 9.86 4.65 15.60
CA LEU A 122 10.75 4.84 16.75
C LEU A 122 11.01 3.53 17.49
N ASP A 123 9.98 2.70 17.67
CA ASP A 123 10.10 1.36 18.25
C ASP A 123 11.03 0.46 17.42
N GLN A 124 10.79 0.39 16.11
CA GLN A 124 11.58 -0.45 15.20
C GLN A 124 13.03 0.02 15.05
N LEU A 125 13.29 1.32 15.20
CA LEU A 125 14.64 1.91 15.23
C LEU A 125 15.28 1.89 16.63
N LYS A 126 14.56 1.43 17.67
CA LYS A 126 15.03 1.41 19.07
C LYS A 126 15.41 2.79 19.60
N CYS A 127 14.62 3.80 19.25
CA CYS A 127 14.79 5.20 19.70
C CYS A 127 13.89 5.56 20.89
N LEU A 128 13.23 4.57 21.52
CA LEU A 128 12.45 4.77 22.74
C LEU A 128 13.36 4.47 23.94
N GLU A 129 13.47 5.40 24.89
CA GLU A 129 14.12 5.15 26.17
C GLU A 129 13.39 4.00 26.89
N LYS A 130 14.16 3.11 27.53
CA LYS A 130 13.62 1.99 28.32
C LYS A 130 13.13 2.46 29.68
#